data_AF-A0A496UPU4-F1
#
_entry.id   AF-A0A496UPU4-F1
#
_cell.length_a   1.000
_cell.length_b   1.000
_cell.length_c   1.000
_cell.angle_alpha   90.00
_cell.angle_beta   90.00
_cell.angle_gamma   90.00
#
_symmetry.space_group_name_H-M   'P 1'
#
loop_
_entity.id
_entity.type
_entity.pdbx_description
1 polymer ?
#
loop_
_entity_poly.entity_id
_entity_poly.type
_entity_poly.pdbx_seq_one_letter_code
_entity_poly.pdbx_strand_id
1 'polypeptide(L)'
;MQQGQHAEVQRQANLVLEALAAAEVQHRQAVAAFPRSYRSLANLGTVYLLRGELFASLAGTAAAAGDATAASGLRQTAADHVAAAEDWYKRALAIHPQLPGGQRDLEQARSFLRELAQEDDTP
;
A
#
# COMPACT_ATOMS: atom_id res chain seq x y z
N MET A 1 -1.02 28.06 -13.71
CA MET A 1 -1.43 26.72 -14.23
C MET A 1 -1.23 25.59 -13.22
N GLN A 2 -0.40 25.72 -12.17
CA GLN A 2 -0.09 24.62 -11.23
C GLN A 2 -1.23 24.25 -10.24
N GLN A 3 -2.09 25.20 -9.84
CA GLN A 3 -3.17 24.92 -8.86
C GLN A 3 -4.26 23.95 -9.37
N GLY A 4 -4.55 23.95 -10.67
CA GLY A 4 -5.56 23.04 -11.25
C GLY A 4 -5.10 21.58 -11.33
N GLN A 5 -3.80 21.35 -11.54
CA GLN A 5 -3.22 20.01 -11.60
C GLN A 5 -3.16 19.36 -10.21
N HIS A 6 -2.84 20.13 -9.17
CA HIS A 6 -2.81 19.64 -7.80
C HIS A 6 -4.22 19.22 -7.31
N ALA A 7 -5.25 19.99 -7.64
CA ALA A 7 -6.63 19.67 -7.26
C ALA A 7 -7.14 18.38 -7.94
N GLU A 8 -6.75 18.14 -9.19
CA GLU A 8 -7.13 16.92 -9.92
C GLU A 8 -6.41 15.68 -9.39
N VAL A 9 -5.11 15.77 -9.10
CA VAL A 9 -4.36 14.67 -8.47
C VAL A 9 -4.96 14.30 -7.11
N GLN A 10 -5.30 15.29 -6.29
CA GLN A 10 -5.94 15.04 -5.00
C GLN A 10 -7.31 14.37 -5.16
N ARG A 11 -8.10 14.80 -6.14
CA ARG A 11 -9.40 14.20 -6.44
C ARG A 11 -9.27 12.74 -6.86
N GLN A 12 -8.34 12.45 -7.77
CA GLN A 12 -8.09 11.09 -8.24
C GLN A 12 -7.59 10.20 -7.11
N ALA A 13 -6.68 10.70 -6.27
CA ALA A 13 -6.21 9.98 -5.09
C ALA A 13 -7.35 9.63 -4.13
N ASN A 14 -8.29 10.56 -3.89
CA ASN A 14 -9.45 10.30 -3.05
C ASN A 14 -10.36 9.19 -3.62
N LEU A 15 -10.61 9.18 -4.93
CA LEU A 15 -11.40 8.13 -5.58
C LEU A 15 -10.72 6.76 -5.47
N VAL A 16 -9.39 6.70 -5.62
CA VAL A 16 -8.64 5.46 -5.44
C VAL A 16 -8.69 5.00 -3.99
N LEU A 17 -8.57 5.91 -3.02
CA LEU A 17 -8.70 5.58 -1.60
C LEU A 17 -10.08 5.02 -1.26
N GLU A 18 -11.15 5.58 -1.80
CA GLU A 18 -12.52 5.07 -1.61
C GLU A 18 -12.67 3.65 -2.20
N ALA A 19 -12.15 3.42 -3.40
CA ALA A 19 -12.17 2.10 -4.03
C ALA A 19 -11.37 1.07 -3.22
N LEU A 20 -10.17 1.44 -2.76
CA LEU A 20 -9.33 0.58 -1.93
C LEU A 20 -9.96 0.31 -0.56
N ALA A 21 -10.62 1.30 0.06
CA ALA A 21 -11.34 1.11 1.32
C ALA A 21 -12.51 0.13 1.17
N ALA A 22 -13.28 0.24 0.08
CA ALA A 22 -14.35 -0.70 -0.22
C ALA A 22 -13.80 -2.13 -0.45
N ALA A 23 -12.70 -2.26 -1.20
CA ALA A 23 -12.03 -3.54 -1.43
C ALA A 23 -11.49 -4.15 -0.12
N GLU A 24 -10.91 -3.33 0.76
CA GLU A 24 -10.42 -3.76 2.06
C GLU A 24 -11.55 -4.35 2.91
N VAL A 25 -12.70 -3.66 2.99
CA VAL A 25 -13.86 -4.16 3.74
C VAL A 25 -14.32 -5.51 3.19
N GLN A 26 -14.46 -5.64 1.87
CA GLN A 26 -14.88 -6.89 1.25
C GLN A 26 -13.89 -8.03 1.50
N HIS A 27 -12.58 -7.78 1.35
CA HIS A 27 -11.57 -8.81 1.57
C HIS A 27 -11.39 -9.15 3.05
N ARG A 28 -11.57 -8.20 3.98
CA ARG A 28 -11.61 -8.48 5.42
C ARG A 28 -12.81 -9.37 5.78
N GLN A 29 -13.98 -9.11 5.23
CA GLN A 29 -15.14 -10.01 5.39
C GLN A 29 -14.87 -11.40 4.81
N ALA A 30 -14.23 -11.48 3.64
CA ALA A 30 -13.86 -12.76 3.04
C ALA A 30 -12.82 -13.53 3.87
N VAL A 31 -11.85 -12.85 4.49
CA VAL A 31 -10.89 -13.46 5.44
C VAL A 31 -11.60 -13.91 6.71
N ALA A 32 -12.56 -13.14 7.23
CA ALA A 32 -13.34 -13.55 8.40
C ALA A 32 -14.21 -14.78 8.12
N ALA A 33 -14.86 -14.84 6.96
CA ALA A 33 -15.66 -16.00 6.54
C ALA A 33 -14.80 -17.22 6.18
N PHE A 34 -13.62 -17.00 5.59
CA PHE A 34 -12.71 -18.04 5.12
C PHE A 34 -11.27 -17.79 5.58
N PRO A 35 -10.95 -18.02 6.86
CA PRO A 35 -9.66 -17.64 7.46
C PRO A 35 -8.45 -18.38 6.89
N ARG A 36 -8.67 -19.50 6.20
CA ARG A 36 -7.64 -20.28 5.51
C ARG A 36 -7.64 -20.11 3.99
N SER A 37 -8.40 -19.16 3.45
CA SER A 37 -8.37 -18.85 2.02
C SER A 37 -7.10 -18.07 1.68
N TYR A 38 -6.09 -18.76 1.12
CA TYR A 38 -4.86 -18.10 0.66
C TYR A 38 -5.15 -16.98 -0.34
N ARG A 39 -6.21 -17.11 -1.15
CA ARG A 39 -6.63 -16.08 -2.12
C ARG A 39 -7.15 -14.84 -1.42
N SER A 40 -8.00 -15.00 -0.41
CA SER A 40 -8.55 -13.86 0.35
C SER A 40 -7.44 -13.12 1.10
N LEU A 41 -6.48 -13.86 1.65
CA LEU A 41 -5.30 -13.29 2.31
C LEU A 41 -4.41 -12.53 1.30
N ALA A 42 -4.09 -13.14 0.16
CA ALA A 42 -3.27 -12.50 -0.88
C ALA A 42 -3.94 -11.24 -1.44
N ASN A 43 -5.25 -11.29 -1.72
CA ASN A 43 -5.99 -10.12 -2.20
C ASN A 43 -6.01 -8.98 -1.18
N LEU A 44 -6.12 -9.30 0.11
CA LEU A 44 -6.02 -8.30 1.16
C LEU A 44 -4.61 -7.69 1.21
N GLY A 45 -3.57 -8.51 1.03
CA GLY A 45 -2.19 -8.04 0.84
C GLY A 45 -2.07 -7.05 -0.32
N THR A 46 -2.66 -7.35 -1.48
CA THR A 46 -2.66 -6.47 -2.65
C THR A 46 -3.36 -5.14 -2.39
N VAL A 47 -4.49 -5.13 -1.68
CA VAL A 47 -5.15 -3.88 -1.30
C VAL A 47 -4.23 -3.02 -0.44
N TYR A 48 -3.55 -3.63 0.54
CA TYR A 48 -2.62 -2.90 1.39
C TYR A 48 -1.38 -2.40 0.63
N LEU A 49 -0.85 -3.19 -0.30
CA LEU A 49 0.28 -2.78 -1.13
C LEU A 49 -0.08 -1.55 -1.97
N LEU A 50 -1.24 -1.57 -2.65
CA LEU A 50 -1.75 -0.46 -3.45
C LEU A 50 -2.01 0.80 -2.61
N ARG A 51 -2.49 0.65 -1.37
CA ARG A 51 -2.61 1.78 -0.44
C ARG A 51 -1.23 2.36 -0.14
N GLY A 52 -0.25 1.50 0.17
CA GLY A 52 1.13 1.92 0.39
C GLY A 52 1.69 2.72 -0.79
N GLU A 53 1.52 2.21 -2.01
CA GLU A 53 1.99 2.86 -3.25
C GLU A 53 1.34 4.24 -3.45
N LEU A 54 0.04 4.34 -3.20
CA LEU A 54 -0.68 5.61 -3.29
C LEU A 54 -0.19 6.63 -2.25
N PHE A 55 0.00 6.22 -1.00
CA PHE A 55 0.49 7.11 0.06
C PHE A 55 1.93 7.55 -0.20
N ALA A 56 2.79 6.68 -0.74
CA ALA A 56 4.14 7.06 -1.14
C ALA A 56 4.13 8.07 -2.30
N SER A 57 3.25 7.88 -3.28
CA SER A 57 3.05 8.84 -4.37
C SER A 57 2.61 10.21 -3.84
N LEU A 58 1.65 10.23 -2.92
CA LEU A 58 1.21 11.46 -2.25
C LEU A 58 2.35 12.11 -1.44
N ALA A 59 3.18 11.31 -0.77
CA ALA A 59 4.36 11.81 -0.06
C ALA A 59 5.33 12.53 -1.01
N GLY A 60 5.58 11.94 -2.19
CA GLY A 60 6.38 12.56 -3.25
C GLY A 60 5.80 13.89 -3.74
N THR A 61 4.46 13.96 -3.90
CA THR A 61 3.81 15.23 -4.27
C THR A 61 3.93 16.31 -3.19
N ALA A 62 3.79 15.93 -1.92
CA ALA A 62 3.94 16.84 -0.79
C ALA A 62 5.38 17.36 -0.66
N ALA A 63 6.37 16.47 -0.83
CA ALA A 63 7.78 16.84 -0.83
C ALA A 63 8.11 17.81 -1.98
N ALA A 64 7.60 17.55 -3.19
CA ALA A 64 7.77 18.44 -4.34
C ALA A 64 7.10 19.82 -4.14
N ALA A 65 6.05 19.90 -3.32
CA ALA A 65 5.40 21.14 -2.91
C ALA A 65 6.10 21.85 -1.73
N GLY A 66 7.16 21.27 -1.16
CA GLY A 66 7.88 21.80 0.00
C GLY A 66 7.22 21.53 1.35
N ASP A 67 6.19 20.66 1.40
CA ASP A 67 5.52 20.27 2.65
C ASP A 67 6.19 19.02 3.23
N ALA A 68 7.33 19.22 3.89
CA ALA A 68 8.11 18.15 4.51
C ALA A 68 7.34 17.40 5.62
N THR A 69 6.44 18.09 6.33
CA THR A 69 5.66 17.48 7.42
C THR A 69 4.62 16.52 6.86
N ALA A 70 3.87 16.95 5.84
CA ALA A 70 2.92 16.08 5.16
C ALA A 70 3.63 14.92 4.46
N ALA A 71 4.77 15.18 3.79
CA ALA A 71 5.55 14.14 3.13
C ALA A 71 5.98 13.03 4.10
N SER A 72 6.53 13.39 5.27
CA SER A 72 6.94 12.42 6.30
C SER A 72 5.75 11.61 6.84
N GLY A 73 4.62 12.26 7.16
CA GLY A 73 3.44 11.57 7.65
C GLY A 73 2.83 10.60 6.63
N LEU A 74 2.79 11.00 5.36
CA LEU A 74 2.32 10.15 4.26
C LEU A 74 3.26 8.98 3.99
N ARG A 75 4.59 9.19 4.09
CA ARG A 75 5.59 8.13 3.99
C ARG A 75 5.45 7.10 5.10
N GLN A 76 5.27 7.53 6.35
CA GLN A 76 5.02 6.60 7.47
C GLN A 76 3.74 5.80 7.22
N THR A 77 2.68 6.47 6.78
CA THR A 77 1.41 5.80 6.42
C THR A 77 1.59 4.77 5.30
N ALA A 78 2.44 5.09 4.30
CA ALA A 78 2.79 4.14 3.26
C ALA A 78 3.50 2.91 3.84
N ALA A 79 4.52 3.11 4.68
CA ALA A 79 5.28 2.02 5.31
C ALA A 79 4.38 1.09 6.13
N ASP A 80 3.45 1.63 6.92
CA ASP A 80 2.50 0.84 7.71
C ASP A 80 1.62 -0.05 6.82
N HIS A 81 1.16 0.49 5.68
CA HIS A 81 0.37 -0.26 4.72
C HIS A 81 1.18 -1.33 3.99
N VAL A 82 2.41 -1.03 3.56
CA VAL A 82 3.26 -2.04 2.89
C VAL A 82 3.68 -3.14 3.87
N ALA A 83 3.93 -2.81 5.15
CA ALA A 83 4.20 -3.81 6.19
C ALA A 83 3.00 -4.74 6.41
N ALA A 84 1.78 -4.18 6.44
CA ALA A 84 0.58 -5.00 6.49
C ALA A 84 0.46 -5.91 5.25
N ALA A 85 0.79 -5.42 4.06
CA ALA A 85 0.78 -6.21 2.84
C ALA A 85 1.74 -7.42 2.93
N GLU A 86 2.97 -7.18 3.40
CA GLU A 86 3.98 -8.23 3.61
C GLU A 86 3.44 -9.35 4.50
N ASP A 87 2.80 -8.99 5.62
CA ASP A 87 2.24 -9.96 6.56
C ASP A 87 1.09 -10.77 5.96
N TRP A 88 0.23 -10.15 5.16
CA TRP A 88 -0.84 -10.87 4.46
C TRP A 88 -0.29 -11.85 3.42
N TYR A 89 0.73 -11.45 2.65
CA TYR A 89 1.38 -12.35 1.70
C TYR A 89 2.09 -13.51 2.40
N LYS A 90 2.80 -13.27 3.50
CA LYS A 90 3.38 -14.34 4.33
C LYS A 90 2.33 -15.35 4.78
N ARG A 91 1.17 -14.88 5.24
CA ARG A 91 0.06 -15.74 5.67
C ARG A 91 -0.53 -16.54 4.51
N ALA A 92 -0.66 -15.93 3.33
CA ALA A 92 -1.12 -16.62 2.12
C ALA A 92 -0.15 -17.73 1.70
N LEU A 93 1.15 -17.43 1.67
CA LEU A 93 2.22 -18.37 1.31
C LEU A 93 2.38 -19.50 2.34
N ALA A 94 2.14 -19.24 3.63
CA ALA A 94 2.15 -20.28 4.66
C ALA A 94 1.07 -21.35 4.42
N ILE A 95 -0.05 -20.99 3.78
CA ILE A 95 -1.12 -21.91 3.42
C ILE A 95 -0.86 -22.54 2.05
N HIS A 96 -0.39 -21.76 1.09
CA HIS A 96 -0.12 -22.21 -0.27
C HIS A 96 1.24 -21.70 -0.77
N PRO A 97 2.32 -22.44 -0.49
CA PRO A 97 3.69 -22.01 -0.82
C PRO A 97 3.95 -21.81 -2.32
N GLN A 98 3.16 -22.48 -3.17
CA GLN A 98 3.22 -22.38 -4.63
C GLN A 98 2.17 -21.43 -5.21
N LEU A 99 1.62 -20.50 -4.40
CA LEU A 99 0.74 -19.45 -4.86
C LEU A 99 1.36 -18.71 -6.07
N PRO A 100 0.74 -18.77 -7.26
CA PRO A 100 1.23 -18.04 -8.42
C PRO A 100 1.34 -16.55 -8.09
N GLY A 101 2.51 -15.96 -8.35
CA GLY A 101 2.78 -14.55 -8.02
C GLY A 101 3.11 -14.27 -6.55
N GLY A 102 2.72 -15.13 -5.60
CA GLY A 102 2.80 -14.81 -4.17
C GLY A 102 4.21 -14.48 -3.66
N GLN A 103 5.25 -15.19 -4.13
CA GLN A 103 6.63 -14.85 -3.77
C GLN A 103 7.09 -13.51 -4.36
N ARG A 104 6.66 -13.20 -5.58
CA ARG A 104 6.94 -11.92 -6.24
C ARG A 104 6.27 -10.78 -5.49
N ASP A 105 5.01 -10.96 -5.09
CA ASP A 105 4.25 -9.94 -4.36
C ASP A 105 4.87 -9.68 -2.97
N LEU A 106 5.31 -10.75 -2.28
CA LEU A 106 6.04 -10.63 -1.02
C LEU A 106 7.39 -9.89 -1.20
N GLU A 107 8.13 -10.21 -2.25
CA GLU A 107 9.40 -9.55 -2.56
C GLU A 107 9.20 -8.08 -2.94
N GLN A 108 8.14 -7.76 -3.69
CA GLN A 108 7.76 -6.39 -4.03
C GLN A 108 7.47 -5.58 -2.75
N ALA A 109 6.66 -6.10 -1.84
CA ALA A 109 6.39 -5.43 -0.56
C ALA A 109 7.69 -5.18 0.23
N ARG A 110 8.62 -6.14 0.26
CA ARG A 110 9.92 -6.00 0.93
C ARG A 110 10.87 -5.03 0.25
N SER A 111 10.90 -4.98 -1.08
CA SER A 111 11.67 -3.96 -1.81
C SER A 111 11.15 -2.58 -1.45
N PHE A 112 9.83 -2.43 -1.47
CA PHE A 112 9.21 -1.14 -1.27
C PHE A 112 9.38 -0.63 0.18
N LEU A 113 9.32 -1.51 1.19
CA LEU A 113 9.68 -1.13 2.57
C LEU A 113 11.13 -0.65 2.70
N ARG A 114 12.07 -1.27 1.98
CA ARG A 114 13.48 -0.83 1.98
C ARG A 114 13.64 0.53 1.33
N GLU A 115 12.95 0.75 0.21
CA GLU A 115 12.95 2.04 -0.49
C GLU A 115 12.38 3.16 0.40
N LEU A 116 11.26 2.90 1.08
CA LEU A 116 10.65 3.87 2.00
C LEU A 116 11.58 4.26 3.16
N ALA A 117 12.37 3.30 3.67
CA ALA A 117 13.32 3.52 4.76
C ALA A 117 14.63 4.21 4.33
N GLN A 118 15.07 4.04 3.08
CA GLN A 118 16.33 4.60 2.58
C GLN A 118 16.26 6.10 2.30
N GLU A 119 15.08 6.64 2.01
CA GLU A 119 14.92 8.06 1.69
C GLU A 119 14.93 8.97 2.95
N ASP A 120 14.83 8.40 4.15
CA ASP A 120 14.97 9.13 5.42
C ASP A 120 16.45 9.44 5.80
N ASP A 121 17.43 8.81 5.12
CA ASP A 121 18.86 8.98 5.38
C ASP A 121 19.55 10.02 4.48
N THR A 122 18.78 10.75 3.66
CA THR A 122 19.32 11.82 2.79
C THR A 122 19.32 13.16 3.54
N PRO A 123 20.49 13.72 3.91
CA PRO A 123 20.61 14.93 4.74
C PRO A 123 20.18 16.22 4.03
#